data_AF-A0A538CKG2-F1
#
_entry.id   AF-A0A538CKG2-F1
#
_cell.length_a   1.000
_cell.length_b   1.000
_cell.length_c   1.000
_cell.angle_alpha   90.00
_cell.angle_beta   90.00
_cell.angle_gamma   90.00
#
_symmetry.space_group_name_H-M   'P 1'
#
loop_
_entity.id
_entity.type
_entity.pdbx_description
1 polymer ?
#
loop_
_entity_poly.entity_id
_entity_poly.type
_entity_poly.pdbx_seq_one_letter_code
_entity_poly.pdbx_strand_id
1 'polypeptide(L)'
;MDPSARQLELTLGPLVVVEVAERFSPGLTGRMDRSYASPPQPRDRALLLAALLLDAAGPLEGDGPWHRAIAGGKRTVRLVATEGSDP
;
A
#
# COMPACT_ATOMS: atom_id res chain seq x y z
N MET A 1 20.25 -0.99 -15.49
CA MET A 1 18.90 -1.57 -15.42
C MET A 1 19.00 -3.09 -15.52
N ASP A 2 18.38 -3.81 -14.58
CA ASP A 2 18.27 -5.27 -14.65
C ASP A 2 17.30 -5.65 -15.78
N PRO A 3 17.74 -6.42 -16.81
CA PRO A 3 16.88 -6.81 -17.93
C PRO A 3 15.65 -7.62 -17.51
N SER A 4 15.71 -8.30 -16.35
CA SER A 4 14.63 -9.11 -15.81
C SER A 4 13.46 -8.24 -15.30
N ALA A 5 13.76 -7.08 -14.70
CA ALA A 5 12.77 -6.15 -14.18
C ALA A 5 11.89 -5.57 -15.32
N ARG A 6 12.51 -5.19 -16.43
CA ARG A 6 11.80 -4.67 -17.61
C ARG A 6 10.89 -5.72 -18.27
N GLN A 7 11.31 -6.99 -18.29
CA GLN A 7 10.49 -8.05 -18.87
C GLN A 7 9.27 -8.40 -18.00
N LEU A 8 9.39 -8.27 -16.68
CA LEU A 8 8.28 -8.39 -15.72
C LEU A 8 7.28 -7.23 -15.85
N GLU A 9 7.75 -5.98 -15.98
CA GLU A 9 6.88 -4.82 -16.25
C GLU A 9 6.05 -4.99 -17.53
N LEU A 10 6.69 -5.50 -18.60
CA LEU A 10 6.05 -5.73 -19.89
C LEU A 10 4.98 -6.84 -19.87
N THR A 11 5.03 -7.75 -18.90
CA THR A 11 4.07 -8.86 -18.78
C THR A 11 2.99 -8.63 -17.71
N LEU A 12 3.24 -7.80 -16.70
CA LEU A 12 2.36 -7.62 -15.53
C LEU A 12 1.68 -6.24 -15.45
N GLY A 13 2.05 -5.30 -16.33
CA GLY A 13 1.63 -3.90 -16.24
C GLY A 13 2.43 -3.12 -15.20
N PRO A 14 2.12 -1.82 -14.97
CA PRO A 14 2.85 -1.00 -14.01
C PRO A 14 2.74 -1.61 -12.61
N LEU A 15 3.88 -1.81 -11.97
CA LEU A 15 3.95 -2.26 -10.59
C LEU A 15 3.62 -1.10 -9.65
N VAL A 16 2.99 -1.42 -8.53
CA VAL A 16 2.66 -0.46 -7.49
C VAL A 16 3.09 -1.01 -6.13
N VAL A 17 3.38 -0.10 -5.21
CA VAL A 17 3.67 -0.38 -3.80
C VAL A 17 2.47 0.02 -2.96
N VAL A 18 2.13 -0.81 -1.97
CA VAL A 18 1.14 -0.47 -0.95
C VAL A 18 1.88 0.15 0.23
N GLU A 19 1.60 1.43 0.47
CA GLU A 19 2.11 2.13 1.64
C GLU A 19 1.07 2.16 2.75
N VAL A 20 1.52 1.87 3.97
CA VAL A 20 0.71 1.85 5.18
C VAL A 20 1.33 2.81 6.19
N ALA A 21 0.51 3.67 6.77
CA ALA A 21 0.88 4.50 7.91
C ALA A 21 -0.14 4.31 9.04
N GLU A 22 0.35 3.98 10.23
CA GLU A 22 -0.45 3.89 11.45
C GLU A 22 -0.05 5.01 12.40
N ARG A 23 -1.04 5.78 12.83
CA ARG A 23 -0.88 6.83 13.84
C ARG A 23 -1.67 6.45 15.07
N PHE A 24 -1.02 6.41 16.23
CA PHE A 24 -1.63 6.07 17.51
C PHE A 24 -1.72 7.30 18.42
N SER A 25 -2.72 7.32 19.29
CA SER A 25 -2.75 8.25 20.42
C SER A 25 -1.81 7.71 21.51
N PRO A 26 -0.64 8.33 21.75
CA PRO A 26 0.40 7.73 22.59
C PRO A 26 -0.07 7.45 24.02
N GLY A 27 -0.86 8.36 24.59
CA GLY A 27 -1.40 8.26 25.95
C GLY A 27 -2.45 7.16 26.17
N LEU A 28 -2.97 6.55 25.10
CA LEU A 28 -4.05 5.56 25.20
C LEU A 28 -3.56 4.11 24.99
N THR A 29 -2.47 3.91 24.27
CA THR A 29 -2.07 2.58 23.81
C THR A 29 -0.64 2.19 24.17
N GLY A 30 0.21 3.15 24.54
CA GLY A 30 1.65 2.94 24.67
C GLY A 30 2.34 2.54 23.35
N ARG A 31 1.62 2.60 22.21
CA ARG A 31 2.15 2.25 20.89
C ARG A 31 2.74 3.49 20.23
N MET A 32 3.82 3.26 19.51
CA MET A 32 4.44 4.25 18.63
C MET A 32 3.84 4.14 17.23
N ASP A 33 3.85 5.26 16.51
CA ASP A 33 3.52 5.32 15.10
C ASP A 33 4.38 4.35 14.28
N ARG A 34 3.82 3.82 13.19
CA ARG A 34 4.48 2.84 12.33
C ARG A 34 4.19 3.11 10.86
N SER A 35 5.14 2.76 10.01
CA SER A 35 4.96 2.74 8.57
C SER A 35 5.51 1.46 7.97
N TYR A 36 4.94 1.08 6.84
CA TYR A 36 5.37 -0.07 6.05
C TYR A 36 5.11 0.19 4.57
N ALA A 37 5.99 -0.31 3.71
CA ALA A 37 5.83 -0.33 2.26
C ALA A 37 5.99 -1.77 1.77
N SER A 38 5.04 -2.25 0.98
CA SER A 38 5.15 -3.59 0.38
C SER A 38 6.24 -3.63 -0.70
N PRO A 39 6.69 -4.84 -1.10
CA PRO A 39 7.35 -4.99 -2.39
C PRO A 39 6.47 -4.50 -3.56
N PRO A 40 7.06 -4.09 -4.69
CA PRO A 40 6.34 -3.79 -5.92
C PRO A 40 5.53 -5.00 -6.41
N GLN A 41 4.28 -4.77 -6.81
CA GLN A 41 3.37 -5.84 -7.22
C GLN A 41 2.32 -5.34 -8.22
N PRO A 42 1.65 -6.25 -8.96
CA PRO A 42 0.56 -5.89 -9.85
C PRO A 42 -0.58 -5.15 -9.13
N ARG A 43 -1.22 -4.23 -9.84
CA ARG A 43 -2.23 -3.32 -9.26
C ARG A 43 -3.43 -4.05 -8.64
N ASP A 44 -3.89 -5.13 -9.24
CA ASP A 44 -4.99 -5.96 -8.73
C ASP A 44 -4.63 -6.60 -7.37
N ARG A 45 -3.40 -7.11 -7.23
CA ARG A 45 -2.87 -7.64 -5.97
C ARG A 45 -2.70 -6.55 -4.92
N ALA A 46 -2.28 -5.36 -5.32
CA ALA A 46 -2.17 -4.22 -4.43
C ALA A 46 -3.53 -3.75 -3.90
N LEU A 47 -4.56 -3.67 -4.76
CA LEU A 47 -5.93 -3.38 -4.32
C LEU A 47 -6.46 -4.42 -3.35
N LEU A 48 -6.22 -5.71 -3.63
CA LEU A 48 -6.61 -6.79 -2.74
C LEU A 48 -5.92 -6.67 -1.37
N LEU A 49 -4.61 -6.43 -1.35
CA LEU A 49 -3.86 -6.22 -0.11
C LEU A 49 -4.39 -5.00 0.67
N ALA A 50 -4.63 -3.88 -0.02
CA ALA A 50 -5.20 -2.69 0.60
C ALA A 50 -6.58 -2.96 1.22
N ALA A 51 -7.46 -3.68 0.50
CA ALA A 51 -8.78 -4.08 0.99
C ALA A 51 -8.68 -4.96 2.24
N LEU A 52 -7.76 -5.93 2.26
CA LEU A 52 -7.49 -6.76 3.43
C LEU A 52 -7.00 -5.95 4.64
N LEU A 53 -6.05 -5.03 4.43
CA LEU A 53 -5.50 -4.17 5.49
C LEU A 53 -6.54 -3.19 6.05
N LEU A 54 -7.51 -2.80 5.23
CA LEU A 54 -8.63 -1.96 5.61
C LEU A 54 -9.87 -2.76 6.04
N ASP A 55 -9.85 -4.09 5.95
CA ASP A 55 -11.04 -4.96 6.17
C ASP A 55 -12.27 -4.38 5.46
N ALA A 56 -12.07 -3.98 4.21
CA ALA A 56 -13.13 -3.42 3.37
C ALA A 56 -14.09 -4.54 2.97
N ALA A 57 -15.39 -4.26 3.01
CA ALA A 57 -16.43 -5.22 2.62
C ALA A 57 -16.49 -5.48 1.10
N GLY A 58 -15.76 -4.71 0.29
CA GLY A 58 -15.80 -4.76 -1.16
C GLY A 58 -14.52 -4.24 -1.81
N PRO A 59 -14.47 -4.25 -3.15
CA PRO A 59 -13.32 -3.75 -3.89
C PRO A 59 -13.07 -2.27 -3.61
N LEU A 60 -11.80 -1.89 -3.56
CA LEU A 60 -11.39 -0.50 -3.43
C LEU A 60 -11.26 0.14 -4.81
N GLU A 61 -11.68 1.39 -4.91
CA GLU A 61 -11.53 2.22 -6.10
C GLU A 61 -10.46 3.29 -5.90
N GLY A 62 -9.73 3.60 -6.98
CA GLY A 62 -8.63 4.57 -6.97
C GLY A 62 -7.36 4.04 -6.31
N ASP A 63 -6.52 4.98 -5.83
CA ASP A 63 -5.21 4.72 -5.23
C ASP A 63 -5.14 5.15 -3.75
N GLY A 64 -6.28 5.52 -3.17
CA GLY A 64 -6.37 6.08 -1.83
C GLY A 64 -5.95 7.56 -1.77
N PRO A 65 -5.59 8.08 -0.58
CA PRO A 65 -5.49 7.35 0.67
C PRO A 65 -6.87 6.92 1.20
N TRP A 66 -6.97 5.67 1.62
CA TRP A 66 -8.11 5.17 2.37
C TRP A 66 -7.75 5.05 3.85
N HIS A 67 -8.77 5.07 4.71
CA HIS A 67 -8.59 5.12 6.15
C HIS A 67 -9.43 4.08 6.88
N ARG A 68 -8.89 3.56 7.98
CA ARG A 68 -9.61 2.73 8.94
C ARG A 68 -9.23 3.10 10.37
N ALA A 69 -10.23 3.21 11.24
CA ALA A 69 -9.99 3.26 12.68
C ALA A 69 -9.37 1.93 13.16
N ILE A 70 -8.34 2.02 13.98
CA ILE A 70 -7.70 0.89 14.66
C ILE A 70 -7.71 1.17 16.16
N ALA A 71 -7.37 0.17 16.99
CA ALA A 71 -7.33 0.35 18.43
C ALA A 71 -6.40 1.51 18.82
N GLY A 72 -7.01 2.59 19.33
CA GLY A 72 -6.35 3.82 19.75
C GLY A 72 -5.61 4.58 18.65
N GLY A 73 -6.05 4.47 17.40
CA GLY A 73 -5.39 5.14 16.28
C GLY A 73 -6.14 5.07 14.94
N LYS A 74 -5.42 5.41 13.88
CA LYS A 74 -5.88 5.35 12.50
C LYS A 74 -4.83 4.69 11.61
N ARG A 75 -5.26 3.75 10.78
CA ARG A 75 -4.49 3.21 9.66
C ARG A 75 -4.86 3.97 8.39
N THR A 76 -3.85 4.38 7.64
CA THR A 76 -3.96 4.95 6.30
C THR A 76 -3.26 4.03 5.33
N VAL A 77 -3.90 3.72 4.20
CA VAL A 77 -3.33 2.90 3.13
C VAL A 77 -3.44 3.65 1.81
N ARG A 78 -2.40 3.63 0.99
CA ARG A 78 -2.42 4.15 -0.39
C ARG A 78 -1.59 3.28 -1.33
N LEU A 79 -1.90 3.34 -2.62
CA LEU A 79 -1.07 2.77 -3.68
C LEU A 79 -0.16 3.87 -4.24
N VAL A 80 1.08 3.51 -4.53
CA VAL A 80 2.06 4.39 -5.19
C VAL A 80 2.64 3.63 -6.36
N ALA A 81 2.60 4.22 -7.56
CA ALA A 81 3.28 3.65 -8.72
C ALA A 81 4.77 3.57 -8.42
N THR A 82 5.40 2.42 -8.70
CA THR A 82 6.85 2.42 -8.81
C THR A 82 7.15 3.16 -10.10
N GLU A 83 7.67 4.38 -10.03
CA GLU A 83 8.21 5.02 -11.22
C GLU A 83 9.22 4.04 -11.81
N GLY A 84 8.92 3.54 -13.02
CA GLY A 84 9.95 2.95 -13.84
C GLY A 84 10.99 4.04 -14.02
N SER A 85 12.24 3.77 -13.62
CA SER A 85 13.35 4.68 -13.86
C SER A 85 13.36 5.03 -15.35
N ASP A 86 12.83 6.19 -15.72
CA ASP A 86 13.08 6.79 -17.03
C ASP A 86 14.55 7.25 -17.03
N PRO A 87 15.29 7.08 -18.13
CA PRO A 87 16.74 7.19 -18.19
C PRO A 87 17.28 8.61 -18.04
#